data_AF-A0A7V2F4L2-F1
#
_entry.id   AF-A0A7V2F4L2-F1
#
_cell.length_a   1.000
_cell.length_b   1.000
_cell.length_c   1.000
_cell.angle_alpha   90.00
_cell.angle_beta   90.00
_cell.angle_gamma   90.00
#
_symmetry.space_group_name_H-M   'P 1'
#
loop_
_entity.id
_entity.type
_entity.pdbx_description
1 polymer ?
#
loop_
_entity_poly.entity_id
_entity_poly.type
_entity_poly.pdbx_seq_one_letter_code
_entity_poly.pdbx_strand_id
1 'polypeptide(L)'
;IWISTNNGISRFTPLTKTFKNYTVDDGLQGNEFNGNAYFESSSGEMFFGGVYGITAFRPHEIEDNPFIPPVVITSFSKFNKEVKFDRPLSEIGELVLSHKDYVFSFEFAALDYSAPSKNQYAYRMKGLDDDWIPTGSDKRFAYYTTLPPGRYEFMVKGSNNDGLWNEEGTSVKIRITPPFHQTWWFRAVVFLLVVLIVRIWHHRRLRNTRITAELRAAHDAQMSIMPHSDPEIEGLDISGICIPANEVGGDFYDYISMNMNRERFGIVIGDVAGKAMKAAMVAVMSSGMVFSKADEDLPTDEIATQLNRAIYHKTDEIVYTALCLGFIDLVTKEFSFTLAGFCPPLLKSDGELQRLDGSGPRFPLGMLEEVVYEKRTIELAAGDVLVLYTDGVTESRNRAKEFYGYEGLERLVGELDSAAMSAKEIKDSIVADVKLFSQDTPQMDDLTVIVVKVE
;
A
#
# COMPACT_ATOMS: atom_id res chain seq x y z
N ILE A 1 6.27 60.07 -60.94
CA ILE A 1 6.94 59.52 -62.15
C ILE A 1 6.36 58.14 -62.40
N TRP A 2 6.02 57.81 -63.64
CA TRP A 2 5.51 56.48 -64.01
C TRP A 2 6.57 55.73 -64.81
N ILE A 3 6.75 54.45 -64.49
CA ILE A 3 7.88 53.64 -64.97
C ILE A 3 7.32 52.28 -65.41
N SER A 4 7.56 51.88 -66.66
CA SER A 4 7.27 50.52 -67.11
C SER A 4 8.30 49.55 -66.54
N THR A 5 7.84 48.38 -66.12
CA THR A 5 8.69 47.30 -65.59
C THR A 5 8.30 45.97 -66.21
N ASN A 6 9.09 44.93 -65.92
CA ASN A 6 8.76 43.55 -66.24
C ASN A 6 7.77 42.92 -65.23
N ASN A 7 7.28 43.68 -64.25
CA ASN A 7 6.30 43.23 -63.26
C ASN A 7 5.28 44.33 -62.93
N GLY A 8 4.80 45.04 -63.94
CA GLY A 8 3.74 46.04 -63.85
C GLY A 8 4.20 47.44 -64.23
N ILE A 9 3.39 48.42 -63.86
CA ILE A 9 3.72 49.84 -63.98
C ILE A 9 3.95 50.40 -62.58
N SER A 10 5.09 51.03 -62.35
CA SER A 10 5.45 51.61 -61.06
C SER A 10 5.29 53.14 -61.04
N ARG A 11 4.57 53.66 -60.05
CA ARG A 11 4.52 55.08 -59.71
C ARG A 11 5.57 55.38 -58.64
N PHE A 12 6.62 56.08 -59.02
CA PHE A 12 7.63 56.61 -58.11
C PHE A 12 7.27 58.02 -57.65
N THR A 13 7.23 58.21 -56.33
CA THR A 13 7.02 59.51 -55.69
C THR A 13 8.37 60.03 -55.15
N PRO A 14 9.01 61.03 -55.79
CA PRO A 14 10.36 61.46 -55.43
C PRO A 14 10.48 62.03 -54.00
N LEU A 15 9.40 62.63 -53.48
CA LEU A 15 9.39 63.26 -52.17
C LEU A 15 9.52 62.23 -51.02
N THR A 16 8.78 61.13 -51.11
CA THR A 16 8.78 60.03 -50.14
C THR A 16 9.79 58.93 -50.51
N LYS A 17 10.36 59.00 -51.72
CA LYS A 17 11.21 57.95 -52.32
C LYS A 17 10.55 56.57 -52.32
N THR A 18 9.22 56.52 -52.42
CA THR A 18 8.44 55.27 -52.44
C THR A 18 7.98 54.92 -53.85
N PHE A 19 7.84 53.62 -54.11
CA PHE A 19 7.26 53.08 -55.32
C PHE A 19 5.91 52.44 -55.00
N LYS A 20 4.88 52.73 -55.79
CA LYS A 20 3.62 51.98 -55.81
C LYS A 20 3.54 51.23 -57.13
N ASN A 21 3.45 49.91 -57.06
CA ASN A 21 3.46 49.06 -58.25
C ASN A 21 2.05 48.57 -58.56
N TYR A 22 1.63 48.75 -59.80
CA TYR A 22 0.34 48.33 -60.34
C TYR A 22 0.55 47.12 -61.25
N THR A 23 -0.34 46.16 -61.16
CA THR A 23 -0.28 44.83 -61.80
C THR A 23 -1.61 44.50 -62.48
N VAL A 24 -1.73 43.31 -63.05
CA VAL A 24 -3.00 42.79 -63.58
C VAL A 24 -4.14 42.84 -62.56
N ASP A 25 -3.84 42.67 -61.27
CA ASP A 25 -4.85 42.77 -60.18
C ASP A 25 -5.40 44.19 -60.02
N ASP A 26 -4.68 45.19 -60.52
CA ASP A 26 -5.08 46.61 -60.52
C ASP A 26 -5.71 47.03 -61.87
N GLY A 27 -6.00 46.06 -62.76
CA GLY A 27 -6.65 46.28 -64.05
C GLY A 27 -5.72 46.44 -65.25
N LEU A 28 -4.42 46.17 -65.11
CA LEU A 28 -3.48 46.18 -66.25
C LEU A 28 -3.75 44.99 -67.20
N GLN A 29 -3.44 45.18 -68.49
CA GLN A 29 -3.56 44.13 -69.52
C GLN A 29 -2.56 42.97 -69.35
N GLY A 30 -1.45 43.22 -68.65
CA GLY A 30 -0.38 42.28 -68.38
C GLY A 30 0.64 42.91 -67.43
N ASN A 31 1.50 42.09 -66.82
CA ASN A 31 2.56 42.58 -65.94
C ASN A 31 3.85 42.92 -66.69
N GLU A 32 3.99 42.54 -67.96
CA GLU A 32 5.23 42.77 -68.71
C GLU A 32 5.04 43.89 -69.74
N PHE A 33 5.83 44.97 -69.58
CA PHE A 33 5.81 46.13 -70.45
C PHE A 33 7.12 46.28 -71.23
N ASN A 34 7.02 46.66 -72.49
CA ASN A 34 8.17 46.80 -73.38
C ASN A 34 8.96 48.08 -73.05
N GLY A 35 10.28 47.97 -73.03
CA GLY A 35 11.16 49.14 -72.85
C GLY A 35 10.92 50.20 -73.94
N ASN A 36 10.90 51.47 -73.53
CA ASN A 36 10.64 52.64 -74.40
C ASN A 36 9.28 52.66 -75.11
N ALA A 37 8.37 51.72 -74.84
CA ALA A 37 7.02 51.71 -75.41
C ALA A 37 6.05 52.51 -74.53
N TYR A 38 6.26 53.83 -74.44
CA TYR A 38 5.35 54.72 -73.71
C TYR A 38 5.04 55.98 -74.51
N PHE A 39 3.87 56.57 -74.26
CA PHE A 39 3.46 57.84 -74.85
C PHE A 39 2.57 58.61 -73.86
N GLU A 40 2.74 59.93 -73.78
CA GLU A 40 1.85 60.82 -73.02
C GLU A 40 1.12 61.72 -74.02
N SER A 41 -0.22 61.68 -74.00
CA SER A 41 -1.02 62.53 -74.86
C SER A 41 -0.99 63.99 -74.41
N SER A 42 -1.43 64.90 -75.28
CA SER A 42 -1.62 66.32 -74.92
C SER A 42 -2.67 66.55 -73.84
N SER A 43 -3.53 65.57 -73.56
CA SER A 43 -4.52 65.60 -72.46
C SER A 43 -3.97 65.03 -71.14
N GLY A 44 -2.70 64.61 -71.09
CA GLY A 44 -2.07 64.02 -69.91
C GLY A 44 -2.47 62.55 -69.66
N GLU A 45 -3.02 61.87 -70.67
CA GLU A 45 -3.29 60.44 -70.63
C GLU A 45 -2.01 59.67 -71.00
N MET A 46 -1.66 58.69 -70.18
CA MET A 46 -0.44 57.90 -70.36
C MET A 46 -0.76 56.55 -70.99
N PHE A 47 0.05 56.17 -71.97
CA PHE A 47 -0.02 54.92 -72.70
C PHE A 47 1.25 54.12 -72.48
N PHE A 48 1.11 52.86 -72.10
CA PHE A 48 2.22 51.93 -71.96
C PHE A 48 1.95 50.66 -72.78
N GLY A 49 2.86 50.34 -73.70
CA GLY A 49 2.81 49.15 -74.53
C GLY A 49 3.41 47.94 -73.82
N GLY A 50 2.69 46.84 -73.79
CA GLY A 50 3.13 45.58 -73.19
C GLY A 50 2.77 44.37 -74.05
N VAL A 51 3.00 43.18 -73.52
CA VAL A 51 2.88 41.91 -74.28
C VAL A 51 1.49 41.69 -74.87
N TYR A 52 0.42 42.06 -74.16
CA TYR A 52 -0.97 41.86 -74.60
C TYR A 52 -1.69 43.14 -75.08
N GLY A 53 -0.93 44.17 -75.49
CA GLY A 53 -1.50 45.39 -76.09
C GLY A 53 -1.03 46.69 -75.43
N ILE A 54 -1.95 47.63 -75.24
CA ILE A 54 -1.66 48.97 -74.70
C ILE A 54 -2.54 49.20 -73.46
N THR A 55 -1.93 49.60 -72.35
CA THR A 55 -2.66 50.16 -71.21
C THR A 55 -2.70 51.67 -71.34
N ALA A 56 -3.89 52.25 -71.26
CA ALA A 56 -4.10 53.69 -71.18
C ALA A 56 -4.71 54.06 -69.82
N PHE A 57 -4.21 55.10 -69.18
CA PHE A 57 -4.78 55.62 -67.93
C PHE A 57 -4.45 57.10 -67.74
N ARG A 58 -5.27 57.81 -66.96
CA ARG A 58 -4.99 59.18 -66.52
C ARG A 58 -4.41 59.17 -65.11
N PRO A 59 -3.18 59.66 -64.89
CA PRO A 59 -2.54 59.64 -63.57
C PRO A 59 -3.35 60.30 -62.45
N HIS A 60 -4.15 61.32 -62.77
CA HIS A 60 -4.94 62.08 -61.80
C HIS A 60 -6.29 61.42 -61.45
N GLU A 61 -6.73 60.43 -62.23
CA GLU A 61 -7.93 59.64 -61.94
C GLU A 61 -7.60 58.42 -61.06
N ILE A 62 -6.31 58.10 -60.86
CA ILE A 62 -5.87 57.02 -59.98
C ILE A 62 -5.81 57.53 -58.54
N GLU A 63 -6.89 57.30 -57.81
CA GLU A 63 -7.01 57.61 -56.40
C GLU A 63 -6.39 56.51 -55.53
N ASP A 64 -5.67 56.92 -54.47
CA ASP A 64 -5.24 55.99 -53.42
C ASP A 64 -6.45 55.66 -52.55
N ASN A 65 -6.55 54.42 -52.05
CA ASN A 65 -7.65 54.00 -51.19
C ASN A 65 -7.45 54.57 -49.78
N PRO A 66 -8.22 55.59 -49.33
CA PRO A 66 -8.03 56.18 -48.01
C PRO A 66 -8.73 55.37 -46.90
N PHE A 67 -9.43 54.28 -47.25
CA PHE A 67 -10.23 53.51 -46.32
C PHE A 67 -9.35 52.67 -45.40
N ILE A 68 -9.47 52.90 -44.09
CA ILE A 68 -8.86 52.07 -43.05
C ILE A 68 -9.85 50.93 -42.72
N PRO A 69 -9.53 49.67 -43.06
CA PRO A 69 -10.48 48.59 -42.93
C PRO A 69 -10.62 48.14 -41.46
N PRO A 70 -11.84 47.85 -40.99
CA PRO A 70 -12.03 47.10 -39.76
C PRO A 70 -11.34 45.73 -39.86
N VAL A 71 -10.69 45.31 -38.78
CA VAL A 71 -10.10 43.97 -38.67
C VAL A 71 -11.01 43.14 -37.77
N VAL A 72 -11.38 41.95 -38.21
CA VAL A 72 -12.26 41.06 -37.45
C VAL A 72 -11.61 39.70 -37.24
N ILE A 73 -11.89 39.07 -36.10
CA ILE A 73 -11.55 37.67 -35.85
C ILE A 73 -12.67 36.83 -36.46
N THR A 74 -12.35 36.07 -37.50
CA THR A 74 -13.34 35.33 -38.30
C THR A 74 -13.66 33.96 -37.71
N SER A 75 -12.66 33.29 -37.13
CA SER A 75 -12.85 31.97 -36.54
C SER A 75 -11.90 31.74 -35.37
N PHE A 76 -12.30 30.81 -34.50
CA PHE A 76 -11.45 30.28 -33.43
C PHE A 76 -11.56 28.76 -33.44
N SER A 77 -10.42 28.09 -33.43
CA SER A 77 -10.35 26.63 -33.48
C SER A 77 -9.61 26.08 -32.27
N LYS A 78 -10.10 24.93 -31.76
CA LYS A 78 -9.40 24.11 -30.76
C LYS A 78 -9.14 22.73 -31.36
N PHE A 79 -7.90 22.24 -31.26
CA PHE A 79 -7.52 20.95 -31.87
C PHE A 79 -7.87 20.85 -33.37
N ASN A 80 -7.67 21.96 -34.11
CA ASN A 80 -8.03 22.08 -35.51
C ASN A 80 -9.54 21.86 -35.81
N LYS A 81 -10.40 22.06 -34.80
CA LYS A 81 -11.86 22.07 -34.95
C LYS A 81 -12.40 23.44 -34.58
N GLU A 82 -13.12 24.04 -35.50
CA GLU A 82 -13.76 25.34 -35.30
C GLU A 82 -14.79 25.27 -34.16
N VAL A 83 -14.77 26.28 -33.29
CA VAL A 83 -15.73 26.46 -32.20
C VAL A 83 -16.63 27.63 -32.56
N LYS A 84 -17.94 27.35 -32.66
CA LYS A 84 -18.95 28.37 -32.93
C LYS A 84 -19.36 29.09 -31.66
N PHE A 85 -19.52 30.40 -31.76
CA PHE A 85 -20.01 31.26 -30.69
C PHE A 85 -21.28 31.98 -31.15
N ASP A 86 -22.18 32.27 -30.22
CA ASP A 86 -23.45 32.97 -30.52
C ASP A 86 -23.25 34.46 -30.82
N ARG A 87 -22.05 34.99 -30.58
CA ARG A 87 -21.65 36.39 -30.80
C ARG A 87 -20.23 36.45 -31.35
N PRO A 88 -19.84 37.54 -32.04
CA PRO A 88 -18.45 37.75 -32.46
C PRO A 88 -17.48 37.62 -31.28
N LEU A 89 -16.31 37.01 -31.52
CA LEU A 89 -15.36 36.69 -30.44
C LEU A 89 -14.87 37.94 -29.69
N SER A 90 -14.82 39.09 -30.37
CA SER A 90 -14.51 40.39 -29.79
C SER A 90 -15.53 40.87 -28.74
N GLU A 91 -16.77 40.38 -28.78
CA GLU A 91 -17.85 40.78 -27.87
C GLU A 91 -18.03 39.83 -26.68
N ILE A 92 -17.36 38.67 -26.66
CA ILE A 92 -17.53 37.63 -25.64
C ILE A 92 -16.88 38.02 -24.30
N GLY A 93 -16.11 39.11 -24.27
CA GLY A 93 -15.52 39.67 -23.06
C GLY A 93 -14.30 38.91 -22.54
N GLU A 94 -14.44 37.61 -22.25
CA GLU A 94 -13.35 36.72 -21.83
C GLU A 94 -13.58 35.27 -22.31
N LEU A 95 -12.67 34.76 -23.14
CA LEU A 95 -12.63 33.37 -23.58
C LEU A 95 -11.93 32.50 -22.52
N VAL A 96 -12.68 31.60 -21.89
CA VAL A 96 -12.12 30.69 -20.87
C VAL A 96 -11.67 29.38 -21.51
N LEU A 97 -10.38 29.09 -21.40
CA LEU A 97 -9.76 27.84 -21.86
C LEU A 97 -9.31 26.99 -20.66
N SER A 98 -9.40 25.68 -20.82
CA SER A 98 -8.85 24.73 -19.86
C SER A 98 -7.36 24.52 -20.14
N HIS A 99 -6.57 24.15 -19.13
CA HIS A 99 -5.22 23.58 -19.35
C HIS A 99 -5.22 22.39 -20.32
N LYS A 100 -6.39 21.75 -20.54
CA LYS A 100 -6.55 20.70 -21.55
C LYS A 100 -6.60 21.25 -22.96
N ASP A 101 -6.99 22.49 -23.21
CA ASP A 101 -7.09 23.11 -24.54
C ASP A 101 -5.71 23.55 -25.03
N TYR A 102 -4.78 22.60 -25.20
CA TYR A 102 -3.35 22.87 -25.40
C TYR A 102 -2.96 23.25 -26.84
N VAL A 103 -3.92 23.24 -27.77
CA VAL A 103 -3.75 23.70 -29.16
C VAL A 103 -4.97 24.50 -29.56
N PHE A 104 -4.76 25.75 -29.96
CA PHE A 104 -5.81 26.61 -30.49
C PHE A 104 -5.26 27.64 -31.48
N SER A 105 -6.14 28.15 -32.34
CA SER A 105 -5.79 29.16 -33.33
C SER A 105 -6.90 30.19 -33.54
N PHE A 106 -6.50 31.38 -33.97
CA PHE A 106 -7.38 32.47 -34.40
C PHE A 106 -7.20 32.69 -35.89
N GLU A 107 -8.29 32.87 -36.62
CA GLU A 107 -8.25 33.40 -37.98
C GLU A 107 -8.82 34.81 -38.00
N PHE A 108 -8.32 35.66 -38.90
CA PHE A 108 -8.68 37.06 -38.95
C PHE A 108 -8.69 37.60 -40.37
N ALA A 109 -9.42 38.70 -40.59
CA ALA A 109 -9.50 39.35 -41.88
C ALA A 109 -9.66 40.87 -41.72
N ALA A 110 -9.01 41.63 -42.60
CA ALA A 110 -9.26 43.04 -42.80
C ALA A 110 -10.39 43.15 -43.84
N LEU A 111 -11.43 43.91 -43.53
CA LEU A 111 -12.61 44.08 -44.39
C LEU A 111 -12.34 45.07 -45.54
N ASP A 112 -11.27 44.83 -46.29
CA ASP A 112 -10.93 45.49 -47.55
C ASP A 112 -10.99 44.47 -48.70
N TYR A 113 -11.83 44.76 -49.69
CA TYR A 113 -12.17 43.85 -50.79
C TYR A 113 -11.53 44.24 -52.13
N SER A 114 -10.86 45.41 -52.20
CA SER A 114 -10.34 45.95 -53.46
C SER A 114 -9.16 45.14 -54.00
N ALA A 115 -8.20 44.78 -53.14
CA ALA A 115 -7.14 43.82 -53.47
C ALA A 115 -6.69 43.03 -52.22
N PRO A 116 -7.48 42.05 -51.76
CA PRO A 116 -7.25 41.36 -50.48
C PRO A 116 -5.89 40.65 -50.37
N SER A 117 -5.29 40.28 -51.50
CA SER A 117 -3.94 39.68 -51.59
C SER A 117 -2.82 40.64 -51.23
N LYS A 118 -3.08 41.94 -51.16
CA LYS A 118 -2.12 42.98 -50.77
C LYS A 118 -2.26 43.43 -49.31
N ASN A 119 -3.27 42.93 -48.59
CA ASN A 119 -3.50 43.27 -47.18
C ASN A 119 -2.39 42.67 -46.30
N GLN A 120 -1.89 43.47 -45.37
CA GLN A 120 -0.90 43.05 -44.38
C GLN A 120 -1.56 42.94 -43.01
N TYR A 121 -1.02 42.10 -42.15
CA TYR A 121 -1.53 41.84 -40.81
C TYR A 121 -0.39 41.80 -39.81
N ALA A 122 -0.71 42.05 -38.55
CA ALA A 122 0.19 41.79 -37.45
C ALA A 122 -0.63 41.37 -36.22
N TYR A 123 -0.15 40.37 -35.50
CA TYR A 123 -0.82 39.88 -34.29
C TYR A 123 0.16 39.72 -33.13
N ARG A 124 -0.36 39.65 -31.90
CA ARG A 124 0.41 39.30 -30.69
C ARG A 124 -0.50 38.77 -29.59
N MET A 125 0.06 37.97 -28.69
CA MET A 125 -0.56 37.52 -27.45
C MET A 125 0.05 38.28 -26.27
N LYS A 126 -0.61 39.35 -25.82
CA LYS A 126 -0.16 40.11 -24.66
C LYS A 126 -0.19 39.21 -23.41
N GLY A 127 0.96 39.12 -22.74
CA GLY A 127 1.23 38.15 -21.66
C GLY A 127 2.08 36.95 -22.10
N LEU A 128 2.39 36.84 -23.39
CA LEU A 128 3.31 35.85 -23.97
C LEU A 128 4.31 36.50 -24.95
N ASP A 129 3.82 37.27 -25.91
CA ASP A 129 4.62 37.93 -26.94
C ASP A 129 4.94 39.38 -26.54
N ASP A 130 6.21 39.75 -26.64
CA ASP A 130 6.67 41.13 -26.38
C ASP A 130 6.42 42.07 -27.58
N ASP A 131 6.65 41.57 -28.80
CA ASP A 131 6.55 42.32 -30.07
C ASP A 131 5.40 41.83 -30.97
N TRP A 132 5.02 42.65 -31.95
CA TRP A 132 4.05 42.27 -32.99
C TRP A 132 4.66 41.31 -34.01
N ILE A 133 3.93 40.25 -34.34
CA ILE A 133 4.31 39.26 -35.34
C ILE A 133 3.66 39.63 -36.67
N PRO A 134 4.42 40.09 -37.69
CA PRO A 134 3.87 40.45 -38.99
C PRO A 134 3.50 39.20 -39.80
N THR A 135 2.41 39.28 -40.57
CA THR A 135 1.97 38.22 -41.49
C THR A 135 1.26 38.79 -42.72
N GLY A 136 1.28 38.05 -43.82
CA GLY A 136 0.67 38.42 -45.10
C GLY A 136 -0.75 37.88 -45.26
N SER A 137 -1.37 38.18 -46.40
CA SER A 137 -2.70 37.68 -46.77
C SER A 137 -2.75 36.15 -46.97
N ASP A 138 -1.61 35.50 -47.16
CA ASP A 138 -1.45 34.05 -47.31
C ASP A 138 -1.54 33.30 -45.97
N LYS A 139 -1.28 33.98 -44.85
CA LYS A 139 -1.23 33.40 -43.49
C LYS A 139 -2.04 34.21 -42.49
N ARG A 140 -3.36 34.22 -42.71
CA ARG A 140 -4.36 34.93 -41.89
C ARG A 140 -4.78 34.18 -40.63
N PHE A 141 -3.85 33.48 -40.00
CA PHE A 141 -4.11 32.74 -38.77
C PHE A 141 -2.93 32.83 -37.80
N ALA A 142 -3.24 32.83 -36.50
CA ALA A 142 -2.28 32.77 -35.42
C ALA A 142 -2.48 31.46 -34.65
N TYR A 143 -1.41 30.68 -34.51
CA TYR A 143 -1.44 29.35 -33.89
C TYR A 143 -0.69 29.36 -32.56
N TYR A 144 -1.33 28.88 -31.50
CA TYR A 144 -0.73 28.78 -30.17
C TYR A 144 -0.82 27.36 -29.64
N THR A 145 0.28 26.91 -29.04
CA THR A 145 0.38 25.64 -28.29
C THR A 145 0.30 25.92 -26.80
N THR A 146 0.56 24.90 -25.97
CA THR A 146 0.36 24.90 -24.52
C THR A 146 0.85 26.18 -23.85
N LEU A 147 -0.11 27.02 -23.45
CA LEU A 147 0.17 28.23 -22.68
C LEU A 147 0.01 27.96 -21.17
N PRO A 148 0.87 28.53 -20.31
CA PRO A 148 0.73 28.43 -18.87
C PRO A 148 -0.63 28.97 -18.36
N PRO A 149 -1.16 28.47 -17.23
CA PRO A 149 -2.33 29.06 -16.60
C PRO A 149 -2.12 30.55 -16.30
N GLY A 150 -3.07 31.39 -16.73
CA GLY A 150 -2.87 32.83 -16.71
C GLY A 150 -3.98 33.59 -17.45
N ARG A 151 -3.82 34.91 -17.53
CA ARG A 151 -4.67 35.80 -18.32
C ARG A 151 -3.85 36.38 -19.45
N TYR A 152 -4.37 36.29 -20.66
CA TYR A 152 -3.73 36.74 -21.89
C TYR A 152 -4.71 37.61 -22.68
N GLU A 153 -4.21 38.37 -23.64
CA GLU A 153 -5.03 39.14 -24.57
C GLU A 153 -4.47 38.99 -25.99
N PHE A 154 -5.20 38.30 -26.86
CA PHE A 154 -4.86 38.21 -28.27
C PHE A 154 -5.26 39.50 -28.96
N MET A 155 -4.35 40.10 -29.72
CA MET A 155 -4.55 41.35 -30.44
C MET A 155 -4.15 41.14 -31.90
N VAL A 156 -4.93 41.70 -32.82
CA VAL A 156 -4.63 41.69 -34.25
C VAL A 156 -4.94 43.04 -34.88
N LYS A 157 -4.05 43.50 -35.77
CA LYS A 157 -4.23 44.67 -36.62
C LYS A 157 -3.94 44.31 -38.08
N GLY A 158 -4.36 45.16 -39.01
CA GLY A 158 -4.20 44.91 -40.43
C GLY A 158 -4.31 46.18 -41.27
N SER A 159 -3.85 46.09 -42.51
CA SER A 159 -3.86 47.17 -43.48
C SER A 159 -4.79 46.90 -44.65
N ASN A 160 -5.14 47.96 -45.38
CA ASN A 160 -5.69 47.83 -46.74
C ASN A 160 -4.59 47.50 -47.76
N ASN A 161 -5.00 47.39 -49.03
CA ASN A 161 -4.12 47.17 -50.18
C ASN A 161 -3.03 48.24 -50.40
N ASP A 162 -3.21 49.44 -49.83
CA ASP A 162 -2.31 50.60 -49.97
C ASP A 162 -1.42 50.82 -48.73
N GLY A 163 -1.45 49.90 -47.76
CA GLY A 163 -0.60 49.92 -46.58
C GLY A 163 -1.07 50.87 -45.48
N LEU A 164 -2.32 51.35 -45.52
CA LEU A 164 -2.93 52.09 -44.40
C LEU A 164 -3.38 51.10 -43.32
N TRP A 165 -2.77 51.19 -42.13
CA TRP A 165 -3.00 50.29 -41.00
C TRP A 165 -4.13 50.76 -40.09
N ASN A 166 -4.97 49.82 -39.67
CA ASN A 166 -5.88 49.99 -38.55
C ASN A 166 -5.14 49.70 -37.24
N GLU A 167 -4.64 50.74 -36.58
CA GLU A 167 -3.88 50.62 -35.32
C GLU A 167 -4.77 50.31 -34.09
N GLU A 168 -6.08 50.54 -34.16
CA GLU A 168 -7.01 50.15 -33.10
C GLU A 168 -7.15 48.62 -33.05
N GLY A 169 -7.23 47.99 -34.22
CA GLY A 169 -7.27 46.54 -34.37
C GLY A 169 -8.49 45.88 -33.71
N THR A 170 -8.34 44.62 -33.30
CA THR A 170 -9.32 43.88 -32.50
C THR A 170 -8.60 43.00 -31.49
N SER A 171 -9.19 42.85 -30.29
CA SER A 171 -8.65 41.99 -29.26
C SER A 171 -9.70 41.06 -28.62
N VAL A 172 -9.20 39.98 -28.03
CA VAL A 172 -9.98 39.05 -27.19
C VAL A 172 -9.17 38.67 -25.96
N LYS A 173 -9.78 38.78 -24.77
CA LYS A 173 -9.18 38.35 -23.51
C LYS A 173 -9.34 36.85 -23.35
N ILE A 174 -8.29 36.18 -22.88
CA ILE A 174 -8.23 34.73 -22.74
C ILE A 174 -7.81 34.40 -21.32
N ARG A 175 -8.50 33.45 -20.68
CA ARG A 175 -8.15 32.96 -19.35
C ARG A 175 -7.92 31.46 -19.37
N ILE A 176 -6.72 31.01 -19.03
CA ILE A 176 -6.35 29.60 -18.97
C ILE A 176 -6.41 29.11 -17.53
N THR A 177 -7.32 28.18 -17.26
CA THR A 177 -7.55 27.64 -15.92
C THR A 177 -6.49 26.59 -15.53
N PRO A 178 -5.95 26.62 -14.30
CA PRO A 178 -4.94 25.65 -13.85
C PRO A 178 -5.53 24.25 -13.68
N PRO A 179 -4.71 23.18 -13.79
CA PRO A 179 -5.11 21.84 -13.40
C PRO A 179 -5.56 21.75 -11.94
N PHE A 180 -6.59 20.95 -11.65
CA PHE A 180 -7.19 20.88 -10.31
C PHE A 180 -6.18 20.49 -9.21
N HIS A 181 -5.21 19.62 -9.50
CA HIS A 181 -4.20 19.18 -8.54
C HIS A 181 -3.13 20.26 -8.23
N GLN A 182 -3.09 21.35 -9.01
CA GLN A 182 -2.22 22.49 -8.75
C GLN A 182 -2.91 23.58 -7.91
N THR A 183 -4.20 23.43 -7.63
CA THR A 183 -4.94 24.38 -6.79
C THR A 183 -4.53 24.29 -5.32
N TRP A 184 -4.59 25.41 -4.60
CA TRP A 184 -4.15 25.49 -3.21
C TRP A 184 -4.98 24.59 -2.27
N TRP A 185 -6.29 24.49 -2.50
CA TRP A 185 -7.18 23.68 -1.66
C TRP A 185 -6.87 22.19 -1.81
N PHE A 186 -6.52 21.73 -3.02
CA PHE A 186 -6.15 20.34 -3.26
C PHE A 186 -4.87 19.98 -2.49
N ARG A 187 -3.87 20.86 -2.54
CA ARG A 187 -2.63 20.70 -1.77
C ARG A 187 -2.89 20.65 -0.26
N ALA A 188 -3.81 21.48 0.24
CA ALA A 188 -4.20 21.46 1.64
C ALA A 188 -4.87 20.14 2.05
N VAL A 189 -5.77 19.59 1.22
CA VAL A 189 -6.40 18.29 1.46
C VAL A 189 -5.37 17.16 1.47
N VAL A 190 -4.44 17.13 0.52
CA VAL A 190 -3.36 16.13 0.49
C VAL A 190 -2.51 16.21 1.74
N PHE A 191 -2.13 17.41 2.17
CA PHE A 191 -1.37 17.62 3.41
C PHE A 191 -2.13 17.10 4.64
N LEU A 192 -3.43 17.40 4.76
CA LEU A 192 -4.26 16.90 5.86
C LEU A 192 -4.38 15.36 5.85
N LEU A 193 -4.50 14.75 4.67
CA LEU A 193 -4.53 13.29 4.54
C LEU A 193 -3.21 12.66 5.00
N VAL A 194 -2.06 13.25 4.63
CA VAL A 194 -0.75 12.78 5.10
C VAL A 194 -0.63 12.88 6.62
N VAL A 195 -1.03 14.01 7.21
CA VAL A 195 -1.04 14.19 8.67
C VAL A 195 -1.96 13.18 9.36
N LEU A 196 -3.14 12.90 8.78
CA LEU A 196 -4.07 11.91 9.31
C LEU A 196 -3.48 10.49 9.27
N ILE A 197 -2.86 10.10 8.15
CA ILE A 197 -2.21 8.79 8.00
C ILE A 197 -1.08 8.65 9.04
N VAL A 198 -0.22 9.65 9.18
CA VAL A 198 0.86 9.66 10.18
C VAL A 198 0.30 9.56 11.59
N ARG A 199 -0.78 10.29 11.90
CA ARG A 199 -1.43 10.25 13.21
C ARG A 199 -2.03 8.88 13.51
N ILE A 200 -2.73 8.26 12.55
CA ILE A 200 -3.31 6.92 12.67
C ILE A 200 -2.20 5.89 12.89
N TRP A 201 -1.14 5.96 12.09
CA TRP A 201 0.01 5.05 12.21
C TRP A 201 0.70 5.18 13.58
N HIS A 202 0.96 6.40 14.03
CA HIS A 202 1.57 6.67 15.33
C HIS A 202 0.69 6.16 16.48
N HIS A 203 -0.62 6.38 16.41
CA HIS A 203 -1.54 5.92 17.45
C HIS A 203 -1.64 4.39 17.50
N ARG A 204 -1.67 3.72 16.35
CA ARG A 204 -1.63 2.26 16.27
C ARG A 204 -0.33 1.69 16.84
N ARG A 205 0.81 2.31 16.52
CA ARG A 205 2.11 1.90 17.03
C ARG A 205 2.17 1.96 18.56
N LEU A 206 1.71 3.05 19.16
CA LEU A 206 1.66 3.21 20.62
C LEU A 206 0.77 2.16 21.30
N ARG A 207 -0.38 1.84 20.69
CA ARG A 207 -1.30 0.84 21.25
C ARG A 207 -0.68 -0.56 21.23
N ASN A 208 -0.02 -0.93 20.14
CA ASN A 208 0.64 -2.23 20.02
C ASN A 208 1.77 -2.36 21.03
N THR A 209 2.59 -1.33 21.24
CA THR A 209 3.68 -1.38 22.24
C THR A 209 3.16 -1.61 23.66
N ARG A 210 2.02 -1.01 24.03
CA ARG A 210 1.41 -1.22 25.35
C ARG A 210 0.90 -2.66 25.52
N ILE A 211 0.16 -3.16 24.53
CA ILE A 211 -0.36 -4.53 24.57
C ILE A 211 0.78 -5.56 24.65
N THR A 212 1.86 -5.38 23.89
CA THR A 212 3.03 -6.26 23.98
C THR A 212 3.71 -6.19 25.34
N ALA A 213 3.77 -5.00 25.97
CA ALA A 213 4.32 -4.86 27.31
C ALA A 213 3.43 -5.54 28.37
N GLU A 214 2.11 -5.40 28.26
CA GLU A 214 1.14 -6.07 29.14
C GLU A 214 1.20 -7.60 28.98
N LEU A 215 1.30 -8.12 27.75
CA LEU A 215 1.47 -9.55 27.49
C LEU A 215 2.79 -10.10 28.04
N ARG A 216 3.89 -9.35 27.95
CA ARG A 216 5.16 -9.74 28.59
C ARG A 216 5.05 -9.77 30.11
N ALA A 217 4.39 -8.79 30.72
CA ALA A 217 4.17 -8.81 32.17
C ALA A 217 3.32 -10.03 32.59
N ALA A 218 2.33 -10.42 31.77
CA ALA A 218 1.56 -11.64 32.00
C ALA A 218 2.41 -12.91 31.81
N HIS A 219 3.28 -12.95 30.79
CA HIS A 219 4.25 -14.02 30.59
C HIS A 219 5.14 -14.20 31.81
N ASP A 220 5.79 -13.11 32.24
CA ASP A 220 6.71 -13.13 33.38
C ASP A 220 5.98 -13.58 34.65
N ALA A 221 4.73 -13.15 34.85
CA ALA A 221 3.90 -13.59 35.98
C ALA A 221 3.56 -15.09 35.89
N GLN A 222 3.17 -15.60 34.72
CA GLN A 222 2.89 -17.02 34.52
C GLN A 222 4.15 -17.88 34.76
N MET A 223 5.27 -17.51 34.15
CA MET A 223 6.55 -18.21 34.31
C MET A 223 7.08 -18.11 35.75
N SER A 224 6.74 -17.06 36.51
CA SER A 224 7.13 -16.93 37.91
C SER A 224 6.51 -17.97 38.84
N ILE A 225 5.36 -18.53 38.45
CA ILE A 225 4.61 -19.53 39.23
C ILE A 225 5.14 -20.94 38.93
N MET A 226 5.67 -21.17 37.72
CA MET A 226 6.27 -22.45 37.34
C MET A 226 7.62 -22.69 38.04
N PRO A 227 8.08 -23.95 38.13
CA PRO A 227 9.39 -24.27 38.69
C PRO A 227 10.53 -23.55 37.96
N HIS A 228 11.38 -22.86 38.72
CA HIS A 228 12.59 -22.17 38.21
C HIS A 228 13.81 -23.08 38.12
N SER A 229 13.79 -24.20 38.84
CA SER A 229 14.87 -25.17 38.89
C SER A 229 14.31 -26.57 39.04
N ASP A 230 15.01 -27.54 38.47
CA ASP A 230 14.73 -28.95 38.65
C ASP A 230 14.90 -29.32 40.15
N PRO A 231 14.04 -30.19 40.72
CA PRO A 231 14.09 -30.56 42.12
C PRO A 231 15.21 -31.58 42.38
N GLU A 232 15.91 -31.43 43.51
CA GLU A 232 16.90 -32.41 43.97
C GLU A 232 16.23 -33.42 44.90
N ILE A 233 16.06 -34.66 44.44
CA ILE A 233 15.40 -35.74 45.19
C ILE A 233 16.28 -36.97 45.17
N GLU A 234 16.51 -37.56 46.34
CA GLU A 234 17.35 -38.75 46.44
C GLU A 234 16.71 -39.92 45.68
N GLY A 235 17.47 -40.50 44.74
CA GLY A 235 17.04 -41.64 43.94
C GLY A 235 16.09 -41.30 42.78
N LEU A 236 15.96 -40.02 42.41
CA LEU A 236 15.26 -39.56 41.20
C LEU A 236 16.05 -38.41 40.54
N ASP A 237 16.36 -38.56 39.25
CA ASP A 237 16.84 -37.47 38.39
C ASP A 237 15.68 -36.92 37.57
N ILE A 238 15.36 -35.64 37.73
CA ILE A 238 14.14 -35.03 37.17
C ILE A 238 14.53 -33.79 36.39
N SER A 239 13.93 -33.60 35.22
CA SER A 239 14.07 -32.33 34.51
C SER A 239 12.82 -31.96 33.73
N GLY A 240 12.40 -30.70 33.86
CA GLY A 240 11.19 -30.15 33.24
C GLY A 240 11.48 -28.96 32.33
N ILE A 241 10.59 -28.72 31.37
CA ILE A 241 10.55 -27.49 30.58
C ILE A 241 9.16 -27.26 30.02
N CYS A 242 8.75 -25.99 29.98
CA CYS A 242 7.56 -25.51 29.26
C CYS A 242 8.01 -24.38 28.32
N ILE A 243 7.73 -24.54 27.03
CA ILE A 243 8.08 -23.58 25.97
C ILE A 243 6.77 -23.13 25.32
N PRO A 244 6.28 -21.91 25.63
CA PRO A 244 5.04 -21.43 25.05
C PRO A 244 5.20 -21.08 23.57
N ALA A 245 4.15 -21.32 22.77
CA ALA A 245 4.09 -20.97 21.35
C ALA A 245 3.91 -19.48 21.11
N ASN A 246 3.26 -18.77 22.05
CA ASN A 246 3.03 -17.33 22.01
C ASN A 246 3.61 -16.67 23.27
N GLU A 247 3.32 -15.38 23.49
CA GLU A 247 3.75 -14.69 24.71
C GLU A 247 3.21 -15.35 25.98
N VAL A 248 2.04 -15.97 25.98
CA VAL A 248 1.52 -16.75 27.12
C VAL A 248 0.91 -18.05 26.62
N GLY A 249 0.98 -19.08 27.43
CA GLY A 249 0.58 -20.44 27.07
C GLY A 249 -0.57 -21.00 27.92
N GLY A 250 -1.27 -22.02 27.43
CA GLY A 250 -2.17 -22.89 28.20
C GLY A 250 -1.44 -23.99 28.98
N ASP A 251 -0.23 -24.33 28.56
CA ASP A 251 0.57 -25.34 29.25
C ASP A 251 1.09 -24.87 30.62
N PHE A 252 1.19 -25.82 31.55
CA PHE A 252 1.91 -25.65 32.80
C PHE A 252 2.42 -26.99 33.34
N TYR A 253 3.43 -26.90 34.20
CA TYR A 253 3.84 -28.01 35.05
C TYR A 253 4.29 -27.52 36.42
N ASP A 254 4.28 -28.42 37.40
CA ASP A 254 4.75 -28.13 38.75
C ASP A 254 5.28 -29.38 39.45
N TYR A 255 6.11 -29.16 40.47
CA TYR A 255 6.69 -30.18 41.33
C TYR A 255 6.21 -29.98 42.77
N ILE A 256 5.58 -30.99 43.33
CA ILE A 256 4.93 -30.91 44.63
C ILE A 256 5.66 -31.81 45.61
N SER A 257 6.33 -31.21 46.60
CA SER A 257 6.88 -31.98 47.72
C SER A 257 5.81 -32.18 48.78
N MET A 258 5.34 -33.40 48.98
CA MET A 258 4.22 -33.71 49.88
C MET A 258 4.72 -34.21 51.25
N ASN A 259 3.95 -33.89 52.30
CA ASN A 259 4.12 -34.33 53.70
C ASN A 259 5.35 -33.77 54.43
N MET A 260 5.25 -33.62 55.76
CA MET A 260 6.38 -33.20 56.61
C MET A 260 7.58 -34.15 56.54
N ASN A 261 7.37 -35.41 56.12
CA ASN A 261 8.40 -36.43 56.00
C ASN A 261 9.02 -36.53 54.59
N ARG A 262 8.50 -35.81 53.58
CA ARG A 262 8.98 -35.85 52.18
C ARG A 262 9.04 -37.25 51.54
N GLU A 263 8.18 -38.18 51.95
CA GLU A 263 8.17 -39.56 51.45
C GLU A 263 7.45 -39.72 50.10
N ARG A 264 6.63 -38.73 49.70
CA ARG A 264 5.96 -38.70 48.40
C ARG A 264 6.33 -37.46 47.61
N PHE A 265 6.56 -37.65 46.32
CA PHE A 265 6.85 -36.59 45.37
C PHE A 265 5.78 -36.52 44.30
N GLY A 266 5.20 -35.34 44.11
CA GLY A 266 4.16 -35.09 43.12
C GLY A 266 4.66 -34.36 41.89
N ILE A 267 4.12 -34.75 40.75
CA ILE A 267 4.36 -34.15 39.44
C ILE A 267 3.00 -33.85 38.84
N VAL A 268 2.83 -32.63 38.37
CA VAL A 268 1.67 -32.23 37.60
C VAL A 268 2.12 -31.63 36.28
N ILE A 269 1.43 -32.02 35.23
CA ILE A 269 1.53 -31.41 33.90
C ILE A 269 0.12 -31.22 33.37
N GLY A 270 -0.15 -30.08 32.78
CA GLY A 270 -1.46 -29.76 32.24
C GLY A 270 -1.37 -28.89 31.01
N ASP A 271 -2.38 -29.03 30.17
CA ASP A 271 -2.64 -28.23 28.99
C ASP A 271 -4.07 -27.70 29.09
N VAL A 272 -4.24 -26.42 28.80
CA VAL A 272 -5.54 -25.76 28.83
C VAL A 272 -5.97 -25.40 27.42
N ALA A 273 -7.09 -25.98 27.01
CA ALA A 273 -7.72 -25.65 25.74
C ALA A 273 -8.12 -24.17 25.69
N GLY A 274 -7.56 -23.47 24.70
CA GLY A 274 -7.79 -22.05 24.51
C GLY A 274 -6.61 -21.40 23.79
N LYS A 275 -6.59 -20.07 23.77
CA LYS A 275 -5.46 -19.30 23.23
C LYS A 275 -5.17 -18.09 24.09
N ALA A 276 -3.89 -17.74 24.16
CA ALA A 276 -3.39 -16.54 24.84
C ALA A 276 -3.85 -16.46 26.31
N MET A 277 -4.28 -15.27 26.75
CA MET A 277 -4.56 -14.98 28.16
C MET A 277 -5.63 -15.86 28.80
N LYS A 278 -6.65 -16.31 28.05
CA LYS A 278 -7.71 -17.14 28.62
C LYS A 278 -7.17 -18.49 29.09
N ALA A 279 -6.33 -19.13 28.27
CA ALA A 279 -5.72 -20.41 28.60
C ALA A 279 -4.72 -20.23 29.76
N ALA A 280 -3.85 -19.22 29.70
CA ALA A 280 -2.87 -18.94 30.74
C ALA A 280 -3.47 -18.69 32.12
N MET A 281 -4.59 -17.94 32.20
CA MET A 281 -5.25 -17.70 33.49
C MET A 281 -5.83 -18.97 34.10
N VAL A 282 -6.39 -19.85 33.26
CA VAL A 282 -6.91 -21.13 33.72
C VAL A 282 -5.78 -22.10 34.06
N ALA A 283 -4.65 -22.06 33.35
CA ALA A 283 -3.44 -22.83 33.67
C ALA A 283 -2.93 -22.50 35.07
N VAL A 284 -2.77 -21.19 35.36
CA VAL A 284 -2.38 -20.70 36.69
C VAL A 284 -3.40 -21.08 37.77
N MET A 285 -4.70 -21.00 37.46
CA MET A 285 -5.75 -21.41 38.38
C MET A 285 -5.70 -22.92 38.67
N SER A 286 -5.58 -23.75 37.64
CA SER A 286 -5.52 -25.21 37.74
C SER A 286 -4.29 -25.65 38.53
N SER A 287 -3.11 -25.10 38.22
CA SER A 287 -1.88 -25.30 39.00
C SER A 287 -2.09 -24.96 40.48
N GLY A 288 -2.61 -23.76 40.78
CA GLY A 288 -2.85 -23.34 42.16
C GLY A 288 -3.87 -24.20 42.91
N MET A 289 -4.90 -24.71 42.22
CA MET A 289 -5.86 -25.64 42.83
C MET A 289 -5.24 -27.01 43.12
N VAL A 290 -4.42 -27.54 42.20
CA VAL A 290 -3.69 -28.80 42.41
C VAL A 290 -2.78 -28.66 43.64
N PHE A 291 -1.99 -27.58 43.70
CA PHE A 291 -1.10 -27.31 44.83
C PHE A 291 -1.88 -27.22 46.15
N SER A 292 -3.02 -26.53 46.17
CA SER A 292 -3.88 -26.42 47.36
C SER A 292 -4.46 -27.76 47.82
N LYS A 293 -4.62 -28.74 46.92
CA LYS A 293 -5.21 -30.05 47.23
C LYS A 293 -4.19 -31.14 47.52
N ALA A 294 -2.97 -30.98 47.03
CA ALA A 294 -1.91 -31.96 47.26
C ALA A 294 -1.53 -32.08 48.75
N ASP A 295 -1.64 -31.02 49.54
CA ASP A 295 -1.36 -31.10 50.99
C ASP A 295 -2.42 -31.86 51.81
N GLU A 296 -3.55 -32.28 51.21
CA GLU A 296 -4.64 -32.97 51.90
C GLU A 296 -4.44 -34.51 52.00
N ASP A 297 -3.29 -35.07 51.58
CA ASP A 297 -2.98 -36.52 51.51
C ASP A 297 -4.04 -37.36 50.75
N LEU A 298 -4.75 -36.72 49.82
CA LEU A 298 -5.75 -37.35 48.96
C LEU A 298 -5.08 -38.09 47.79
N PRO A 299 -5.68 -39.18 47.28
CA PRO A 299 -5.19 -39.85 46.08
C PRO A 299 -5.43 -39.01 44.81
N THR A 300 -4.64 -39.26 43.76
CA THR A 300 -4.63 -38.46 42.52
C THR A 300 -5.99 -38.36 41.82
N ASP A 301 -6.79 -39.41 41.89
CA ASP A 301 -8.11 -39.52 41.28
C ASP A 301 -9.18 -38.71 42.01
N GLU A 302 -9.14 -38.71 43.34
CA GLU A 302 -10.01 -37.87 44.15
C GLU A 302 -9.68 -36.39 43.93
N ILE A 303 -8.40 -36.04 43.87
CA ILE A 303 -7.97 -34.67 43.54
C ILE A 303 -8.50 -34.27 42.16
N ALA A 304 -8.26 -35.07 41.11
CA ALA A 304 -8.75 -34.79 39.76
C ALA A 304 -10.28 -34.64 39.71
N THR A 305 -11.02 -35.50 40.43
CA THR A 305 -12.48 -35.46 40.52
C THR A 305 -12.98 -34.17 41.18
N GLN A 306 -12.35 -33.74 42.27
CA GLN A 306 -12.69 -32.46 42.93
C GLN A 306 -12.34 -31.25 42.05
N LEU A 307 -11.19 -31.28 41.36
CA LEU A 307 -10.77 -30.24 40.43
C LEU A 307 -11.73 -30.10 39.25
N ASN A 308 -12.26 -31.20 38.71
CA ASN A 308 -13.20 -31.19 37.60
C ASN A 308 -14.42 -30.31 37.88
N ARG A 309 -15.06 -30.52 39.04
CA ARG A 309 -16.23 -29.71 39.46
C ARG A 309 -15.86 -28.24 39.63
N ALA A 310 -14.70 -27.97 40.22
CA ALA A 310 -14.23 -26.61 40.45
C ALA A 310 -13.94 -25.86 39.13
N ILE A 311 -13.31 -26.53 38.17
CA ILE A 311 -13.00 -25.97 36.85
C ILE A 311 -14.30 -25.75 36.06
N TYR A 312 -15.19 -26.75 35.99
CA TYR A 312 -16.48 -26.66 35.28
C TYR A 312 -17.30 -25.42 35.66
N HIS A 313 -17.37 -25.08 36.95
CA HIS A 313 -18.13 -23.91 37.41
C HIS A 313 -17.39 -22.57 37.28
N LYS A 314 -16.08 -22.58 36.99
CA LYS A 314 -15.26 -21.38 36.88
C LYS A 314 -14.87 -21.02 35.45
N THR A 315 -14.97 -21.96 34.51
CA THR A 315 -14.60 -21.75 33.10
C THR A 315 -15.83 -21.70 32.19
N ASP A 316 -15.64 -21.12 30.99
CA ASP A 316 -16.63 -21.18 29.91
C ASP A 316 -16.72 -22.62 29.37
N GLU A 317 -17.84 -23.04 28.78
CA GLU A 317 -18.07 -24.40 28.23
C GLU A 317 -17.01 -24.89 27.21
N ILE A 318 -16.22 -23.98 26.65
CA ILE A 318 -15.22 -24.27 25.61
C ILE A 318 -13.81 -24.42 26.22
N VAL A 319 -13.62 -24.06 27.49
CA VAL A 319 -12.31 -24.06 28.16
C VAL A 319 -12.26 -25.22 29.15
N TYR A 320 -11.34 -26.13 28.90
CA TYR A 320 -11.10 -27.33 29.69
C TYR A 320 -9.60 -27.54 29.88
N THR A 321 -9.23 -28.31 30.91
CA THR A 321 -7.83 -28.59 31.24
C THR A 321 -7.56 -30.08 31.09
N ALA A 322 -6.74 -30.45 30.11
CA ALA A 322 -6.13 -31.76 30.09
C ALA A 322 -5.06 -31.82 31.20
N LEU A 323 -5.07 -32.85 32.03
CA LEU A 323 -4.17 -32.94 33.20
C LEU A 323 -3.61 -34.36 33.35
N CYS A 324 -2.31 -34.47 33.62
CA CYS A 324 -1.73 -35.64 34.26
C CYS A 324 -1.20 -35.24 35.65
N LEU A 325 -1.78 -35.88 36.68
CA LEU A 325 -1.34 -35.74 38.06
C LEU A 325 -0.78 -37.08 38.52
N GLY A 326 0.47 -37.08 38.99
CA GLY A 326 1.15 -38.29 39.42
C GLY A 326 1.92 -38.10 40.72
N PHE A 327 1.87 -39.11 41.59
CA PHE A 327 2.59 -39.18 42.85
C PHE A 327 3.53 -40.39 42.84
N ILE A 328 4.80 -40.16 43.12
CA ILE A 328 5.84 -41.18 43.30
C ILE A 328 6.08 -41.35 44.79
N ASP A 329 5.90 -42.57 45.30
CA ASP A 329 6.35 -42.95 46.63
C ASP A 329 7.87 -43.23 46.57
N LEU A 330 8.66 -42.49 47.33
CA LEU A 330 10.12 -42.58 47.27
C LEU A 330 10.66 -43.84 47.94
N VAL A 331 9.86 -44.49 48.80
CA VAL A 331 10.24 -45.71 49.52
C VAL A 331 9.86 -46.95 48.72
N THR A 332 8.61 -47.04 48.24
CA THR A 332 8.14 -48.19 47.47
C THR A 332 8.49 -48.11 45.99
N LYS A 333 8.87 -46.91 45.51
CA LYS A 333 9.06 -46.59 44.08
C LYS A 333 7.80 -46.85 43.24
N GLU A 334 6.63 -46.77 43.86
CA GLU A 334 5.35 -46.84 43.16
C GLU A 334 4.97 -45.48 42.58
N PHE A 335 4.61 -45.44 41.30
CA PHE A 335 4.05 -44.28 40.66
C PHE A 335 2.54 -44.45 40.48
N SER A 336 1.78 -43.64 41.22
CA SER A 336 0.32 -43.56 41.11
C SER A 336 -0.08 -42.31 40.35
N PHE A 337 -0.83 -42.44 39.26
CA PHE A 337 -1.20 -41.31 38.41
C PHE A 337 -2.65 -41.36 37.95
N THR A 338 -3.17 -40.20 37.60
CA THR A 338 -4.50 -40.01 37.01
C THR A 338 -4.38 -39.12 35.77
N LEU A 339 -4.98 -39.57 34.68
CA LEU A 339 -5.08 -38.81 33.44
C LEU A 339 -6.50 -38.28 33.28
N ALA A 340 -6.63 -36.97 33.06
CA ALA A 340 -7.86 -36.31 32.67
C ALA A 340 -7.70 -35.75 31.26
N GLY A 341 -8.06 -36.55 30.24
CA GLY A 341 -7.98 -36.16 28.84
C GLY A 341 -6.58 -35.82 28.32
N PHE A 342 -5.54 -36.20 29.05
CA PHE A 342 -4.14 -35.88 28.78
C PHE A 342 -3.44 -36.98 27.97
N CYS A 343 -2.34 -36.63 27.30
CA CYS A 343 -1.51 -37.59 26.57
C CYS A 343 -0.99 -38.70 27.51
N PRO A 344 -0.98 -39.98 27.09
CA PRO A 344 -0.45 -41.05 27.91
C PRO A 344 1.07 -40.88 28.08
N PRO A 345 1.59 -40.83 29.32
CA PRO A 345 3.02 -40.78 29.58
C PRO A 345 3.73 -41.97 28.93
N LEU A 346 4.99 -41.76 28.53
CA LEU A 346 5.82 -42.80 27.94
C LEU A 346 6.81 -43.33 28.99
N LEU A 347 6.76 -44.63 29.26
CA LEU A 347 7.71 -45.31 30.14
C LEU A 347 8.69 -46.13 29.30
N LYS A 348 9.98 -45.96 29.57
CA LYS A 348 11.04 -46.86 29.11
C LYS A 348 11.53 -47.68 30.29
N SER A 349 11.33 -48.99 30.25
CA SER A 349 11.76 -49.93 31.30
C SER A 349 12.41 -51.15 30.66
N ASP A 350 13.60 -51.53 31.13
CA ASP A 350 14.41 -52.63 30.58
C ASP A 350 14.59 -52.59 29.04
N GLY A 351 14.67 -51.38 28.47
CA GLY A 351 14.79 -51.17 27.03
C GLY A 351 13.49 -51.27 26.23
N GLU A 352 12.38 -51.68 26.84
CA GLU A 352 11.04 -51.66 26.24
C GLU A 352 10.33 -50.33 26.48
N LEU A 353 9.51 -49.91 25.50
CA LEU A 353 8.70 -48.71 25.58
C LEU A 353 7.22 -49.07 25.77
N GLN A 354 6.58 -48.39 26.72
CA GLN A 354 5.17 -48.55 27.00
C GLN A 354 4.49 -47.19 27.20
N ARG A 355 3.36 -46.98 26.50
CA ARG A 355 2.45 -45.88 26.82
C ARG A 355 1.59 -46.24 28.03
N LEU A 356 1.54 -45.34 28.99
CA LEU A 356 0.79 -45.51 30.23
C LEU A 356 -0.61 -44.90 30.08
N ASP A 357 -1.54 -45.64 29.46
CA ASP A 357 -2.95 -45.24 29.40
C ASP A 357 -3.59 -45.11 30.80
N GLY A 358 -4.56 -44.21 30.94
CA GLY A 358 -5.37 -44.09 32.15
C GLY A 358 -6.36 -45.25 32.31
N SER A 359 -6.74 -45.56 33.55
CA SER A 359 -7.80 -46.53 33.88
C SER A 359 -9.22 -45.97 33.74
N GLY A 360 -9.38 -44.66 33.91
CA GLY A 360 -10.67 -43.98 33.97
C GLY A 360 -11.13 -43.27 32.68
N PRO A 361 -12.09 -42.34 32.78
CA PRO A 361 -12.61 -41.60 31.64
C PRO A 361 -11.55 -40.72 30.97
N ARG A 362 -11.65 -40.58 29.64
CA ARG A 362 -10.72 -39.79 28.82
C ARG A 362 -11.13 -38.32 28.64
N PHE A 363 -12.00 -37.81 29.50
CA PHE A 363 -12.44 -36.42 29.42
C PHE A 363 -11.42 -35.49 30.10
N PRO A 364 -11.10 -34.33 29.51
CA PRO A 364 -10.40 -33.26 30.23
C PRO A 364 -11.23 -32.70 31.39
N LEU A 365 -10.55 -32.10 32.37
CA LEU A 365 -11.20 -31.44 33.49
C LEU A 365 -12.06 -30.26 33.01
N GLY A 366 -13.27 -30.15 33.55
CA GLY A 366 -14.19 -29.06 33.26
C GLY A 366 -15.00 -29.25 31.97
N MET A 367 -14.85 -30.37 31.27
CA MET A 367 -15.64 -30.65 30.06
C MET A 367 -17.09 -31.08 30.39
N LEU A 368 -17.27 -31.84 31.47
CA LEU A 368 -18.57 -32.28 31.98
C LEU A 368 -18.61 -32.01 33.48
N GLU A 369 -19.80 -31.71 34.01
CA GLU A 369 -19.98 -31.34 35.42
C GLU A 369 -19.54 -32.46 36.38
N GLU A 370 -19.95 -33.70 36.09
CA GLU A 370 -19.75 -34.86 36.96
C GLU A 370 -18.93 -35.94 36.24
N VAL A 371 -17.63 -35.96 36.51
CA VAL A 371 -16.69 -36.98 36.02
C VAL A 371 -15.91 -37.54 37.21
N VAL A 372 -15.96 -38.85 37.40
CA VAL A 372 -15.16 -39.56 38.40
C VAL A 372 -13.94 -40.13 37.70
N TYR A 373 -12.76 -39.64 38.05
CA TYR A 373 -11.50 -40.14 37.51
C TYR A 373 -11.03 -41.37 38.29
N GLU A 374 -10.13 -42.14 37.69
CA GLU A 374 -9.53 -43.31 38.32
C GLU A 374 -8.02 -43.19 38.33
N LYS A 375 -7.41 -43.67 39.42
CA LYS A 375 -5.96 -43.76 39.52
C LYS A 375 -5.47 -45.07 38.91
N ARG A 376 -4.27 -45.03 38.39
CA ARG A 376 -3.50 -46.21 37.97
C ARG A 376 -2.17 -46.18 38.71
N THR A 377 -1.73 -47.34 39.20
CA THR A 377 -0.45 -47.48 39.88
C THR A 377 0.43 -48.44 39.10
N ILE A 378 1.71 -48.10 39.00
CA ILE A 378 2.77 -48.94 38.44
C ILE A 378 3.96 -48.93 39.39
N GLU A 379 4.76 -49.99 39.36
CA GLU A 379 6.05 -50.03 40.04
C GLU A 379 7.13 -49.50 39.09
N LEU A 380 8.01 -48.64 39.60
CA LEU A 380 9.18 -48.16 38.87
C LEU A 380 10.43 -48.91 39.33
N ALA A 381 11.20 -49.42 38.38
CA ALA A 381 12.50 -50.03 38.63
C ALA A 381 13.64 -49.01 38.46
N ALA A 382 14.79 -49.27 39.09
CA ALA A 382 16.00 -48.49 38.87
C ALA A 382 16.41 -48.55 37.39
N GLY A 383 16.70 -47.39 36.79
CA GLY A 383 16.98 -47.23 35.37
C GLY A 383 15.76 -46.89 34.51
N ASP A 384 14.54 -46.95 35.06
CA ASP A 384 13.34 -46.58 34.33
C ASP A 384 13.33 -45.08 34.00
N VAL A 385 12.86 -44.74 32.80
CA VAL A 385 12.66 -43.37 32.35
C VAL A 385 11.20 -43.13 32.02
N LEU A 386 10.57 -42.24 32.77
CA LEU A 386 9.22 -41.76 32.56
C LEU A 386 9.26 -40.38 31.88
N VAL A 387 8.57 -40.25 30.76
CA VAL A 387 8.44 -39.02 29.99
C VAL A 387 6.97 -38.59 29.98
N LEU A 388 6.69 -37.45 30.61
CA LEU A 388 5.40 -36.78 30.54
C LEU A 388 5.50 -35.62 29.55
N TYR A 389 4.52 -35.47 28.68
CA TYR A 389 4.56 -34.48 27.61
C TYR A 389 3.16 -33.99 27.24
N THR A 390 3.06 -32.74 26.78
CA THR A 390 1.84 -32.18 26.19
C THR A 390 1.74 -32.49 24.70
N ASP A 391 0.56 -32.30 24.14
CA ASP A 391 0.29 -32.57 22.73
C ASP A 391 1.12 -31.67 21.80
N GLY A 392 1.62 -30.51 22.24
CA GLY A 392 2.54 -29.69 21.45
C GLY A 392 3.83 -30.42 21.02
N VAL A 393 4.23 -31.50 21.70
CA VAL A 393 5.29 -32.41 21.22
C VAL A 393 4.81 -33.23 20.01
N THR A 394 3.68 -33.93 20.13
CA THR A 394 3.21 -34.87 19.11
C THR A 394 2.50 -34.18 17.94
N GLU A 395 1.87 -33.04 18.19
CA GLU A 395 1.18 -32.21 17.22
C GLU A 395 2.11 -31.18 16.53
N SER A 396 3.39 -31.11 16.90
CA SER A 396 4.39 -30.32 16.18
C SER A 396 4.44 -30.72 14.70
N ARG A 397 4.53 -29.72 13.80
CA ARG A 397 4.42 -29.93 12.35
C ARG A 397 5.67 -29.51 11.60
N ASN A 398 6.02 -30.31 10.60
CA ASN A 398 7.02 -29.91 9.61
C ASN A 398 6.39 -29.06 8.48
N ARG A 399 7.22 -28.62 7.52
CA ARG A 399 6.78 -27.81 6.36
C ARG A 399 5.75 -28.53 5.46
N ALA A 400 5.76 -29.87 5.46
CA ALA A 400 4.79 -30.70 4.74
C ALA A 400 3.45 -30.84 5.49
N LYS A 401 3.33 -30.24 6.68
CA LYS A 401 2.19 -30.36 7.61
C LYS A 401 2.01 -31.76 8.18
N GLU A 402 3.06 -32.57 8.17
CA GLU A 402 3.08 -33.86 8.85
C GLU A 402 3.36 -33.63 10.33
N PHE A 403 2.67 -34.40 11.17
CA PHE A 403 2.85 -34.37 12.61
C PHE A 403 4.09 -35.16 13.02
N TYR A 404 4.80 -34.69 14.06
CA TYR A 404 5.87 -35.45 14.70
C TYR A 404 5.33 -36.79 15.24
N GLY A 405 4.11 -36.75 15.77
CA GLY A 405 3.35 -37.91 16.21
C GLY A 405 3.95 -38.59 17.43
N TYR A 406 3.23 -39.58 17.94
CA TYR A 406 3.75 -40.44 19.01
C TYR A 406 4.95 -41.28 18.54
N GLU A 407 4.94 -41.69 17.27
CA GLU A 407 6.01 -42.51 16.67
C GLU A 407 7.36 -41.79 16.68
N GLY A 408 7.36 -40.47 16.45
CA GLY A 408 8.58 -39.66 16.52
C GLY A 408 9.21 -39.70 17.91
N LEU A 409 8.38 -39.47 18.94
CA LEU A 409 8.83 -39.47 20.33
C LEU A 409 9.30 -40.86 20.77
N GLU A 410 8.53 -41.90 20.44
CA GLU A 410 8.87 -43.29 20.77
C GLU A 410 10.17 -43.73 20.09
N ARG A 411 10.36 -43.40 18.82
CA ARG A 411 11.60 -43.68 18.10
C ARG A 411 12.79 -43.05 18.83
N LEU A 412 12.71 -41.76 19.14
CA LEU A 412 13.79 -41.06 19.83
C LEU A 412 14.07 -41.68 21.20
N VAL A 413 13.08 -41.76 22.08
CA VAL A 413 13.27 -42.28 23.45
C VAL A 413 13.72 -43.74 23.43
N GLY A 414 13.30 -44.53 22.45
CA GLY A 414 13.76 -45.89 22.23
C GLY A 414 15.25 -45.98 21.89
N GLU A 415 15.73 -45.10 21.02
CA GLU A 415 17.12 -45.04 20.55
C GLU A 415 18.11 -44.47 21.59
N LEU A 416 17.64 -43.66 22.55
CA LEU A 416 18.52 -43.04 23.56
C LEU A 416 19.10 -44.07 24.55
N ASP A 417 20.37 -43.93 24.88
CA ASP A 417 21.01 -44.65 25.99
C ASP A 417 20.59 -44.02 27.33
N SER A 418 19.38 -44.37 27.78
CA SER A 418 18.78 -43.85 29.01
C SER A 418 19.61 -44.15 30.27
N ALA A 419 20.45 -45.18 30.25
CA ALA A 419 21.32 -45.51 31.38
C ALA A 419 22.46 -44.47 31.51
N ALA A 420 23.06 -44.07 30.40
CA ALA A 420 24.18 -43.13 30.36
C ALA A 420 23.77 -41.65 30.44
N MET A 421 22.54 -41.31 30.06
CA MET A 421 22.05 -39.93 30.00
C MET A 421 21.30 -39.52 31.27
N SER A 422 21.46 -38.26 31.67
CA SER A 422 20.63 -37.60 32.68
C SER A 422 19.23 -37.26 32.15
N ALA A 423 18.26 -37.07 33.05
CA ALA A 423 16.91 -36.63 32.71
C ALA A 423 16.92 -35.31 31.91
N LYS A 424 17.85 -34.41 32.26
CA LYS A 424 18.07 -33.15 31.52
C LYS A 424 18.55 -33.39 30.10
N GLU A 425 19.53 -34.27 29.89
CA GLU A 425 20.02 -34.59 28.54
C GLU A 425 18.93 -35.26 27.69
N ILE A 426 18.10 -36.11 28.29
CA ILE A 426 16.97 -36.75 27.60
C ILE A 426 15.93 -35.68 27.21
N LYS A 427 15.55 -34.81 28.14
CA LYS A 427 14.62 -33.69 27.88
C LYS A 427 15.13 -32.78 26.77
N ASP A 428 16.38 -32.33 26.87
CA ASP A 428 17.00 -31.45 25.88
C ASP A 428 17.07 -32.14 24.51
N SER A 429 17.29 -33.46 24.46
CA SER A 429 17.25 -34.25 23.22
C SER A 429 15.85 -34.30 22.60
N ILE A 430 14.80 -34.47 23.40
CA ILE A 430 13.40 -34.44 22.93
C ILE A 430 13.08 -33.07 22.32
N VAL A 431 13.39 -31.99 23.03
CA VAL A 431 13.14 -30.63 22.54
C VAL A 431 13.93 -30.35 21.24
N ALA A 432 15.18 -30.81 21.16
CA ALA A 432 16.01 -30.64 19.98
C ALA A 432 15.46 -31.42 18.77
N ASP A 433 15.01 -32.66 18.94
CA ASP A 433 14.47 -33.49 17.86
C ASP A 433 13.16 -32.90 17.30
N VAL A 434 12.26 -32.42 18.18
CA VAL A 434 11.01 -31.75 17.76
C VAL A 434 11.30 -30.47 16.97
N LYS A 435 12.29 -29.67 17.41
CA LYS A 435 12.73 -28.47 16.68
C LYS A 435 13.38 -28.81 15.35
N LEU A 436 14.19 -29.86 15.30
CA LEU A 436 14.84 -30.33 14.07
C LEU A 436 13.80 -30.80 13.05
N PHE A 437 12.77 -31.52 13.51
CA PHE A 437 11.65 -31.96 12.68
C PHE A 437 10.82 -30.78 12.14
N SER A 438 10.52 -29.80 13.00
CA SER A 438 9.68 -28.65 12.65
C SER A 438 10.39 -27.63 11.73
N GLN A 439 11.72 -27.55 11.81
CA GLN A 439 12.57 -26.61 11.05
C GLN A 439 12.12 -25.15 11.27
N ASP A 440 11.81 -24.43 10.18
CA ASP A 440 11.34 -23.04 10.21
C ASP A 440 9.82 -22.90 10.41
N THR A 441 9.10 -24.01 10.65
CA THR A 441 7.65 -23.96 10.90
C THR A 441 7.42 -23.35 12.28
N PRO A 442 6.59 -22.30 12.41
CA PRO A 442 6.25 -21.74 13.71
C PRO A 442 5.58 -22.78 14.60
N GLN A 443 5.97 -22.79 15.88
CA GLN A 443 5.32 -23.62 16.90
C GLN A 443 3.83 -23.24 16.99
N MET A 444 2.96 -24.24 16.90
CA MET A 444 1.51 -24.04 16.87
C MET A 444 0.85 -24.10 18.24
N ASP A 445 1.41 -24.94 19.13
CA ASP A 445 0.93 -25.14 20.48
C ASP A 445 2.09 -25.18 21.48
N ASP A 446 1.80 -24.99 22.75
CA ASP A 446 2.81 -24.98 23.80
C ASP A 446 3.47 -26.35 23.94
N LEU A 447 4.77 -26.37 24.21
CA LEU A 447 5.55 -27.60 24.31
C LEU A 447 6.03 -27.75 25.73
N THR A 448 5.50 -28.75 26.43
CA THR A 448 5.91 -29.09 27.79
C THR A 448 6.36 -30.53 27.89
N VAL A 449 7.50 -30.74 28.53
CA VAL A 449 8.09 -32.06 28.75
C VAL A 449 8.67 -32.13 30.16
N ILE A 450 8.39 -33.23 30.85
CA ILE A 450 9.02 -33.61 32.11
C ILE A 450 9.60 -35.00 31.93
N VAL A 451 10.87 -35.16 32.26
CA VAL A 451 11.56 -36.44 32.31
C VAL A 451 11.87 -36.77 33.76
N VAL A 452 11.55 -38.00 34.16
CA VAL A 452 11.90 -38.58 35.46
C VAL A 452 12.66 -39.85 35.21
N LYS A 453 13.88 -39.93 35.72
CA LYS A 453 14.72 -41.12 35.70
C LYS A 453 14.88 -41.65 37.12
N VAL A 454 14.62 -42.93 37.32
CA VAL A 454 14.81 -43.59 38.62
C VAL A 454 16.25 -44.08 38.72
N GLU A 455 16.95 -43.71 39.79
CA GLU A 455 18.35 -44.11 40.03
C GLU A 455 18.50 -45.43 40.79
#